data_AF-A0A1I7V3B7-F1
#
_entry.id   AF-A0A1I7V3B7-F1
#
_cell.length_a   1.000
_cell.length_b   1.000
_cell.length_c   1.000
_cell.angle_alpha   90.00
_cell.angle_beta   90.00
_cell.angle_gamma   90.00
#
_symmetry.space_group_name_H-M   'P 1'
#
loop_
_entity.id
_entity.type
_entity.pdbx_description
1 polymer ?
#
loop_
_entity_poly.entity_id
_entity_poly.type
_entity_poly.pdbx_seq_one_letter_code
_entity_poly.pdbx_strand_id
1 'polypeptide(L)'
;MLCASKSLTNLLASLAYFFYIGPANLLYTRIGPLSLDIVVHNLFMYGVMIQGPTTQLMTTVNRILVVWLSPTNPSPLASRLMTVTILLLWIFFFWTSTLLGLSDSCNVPFAFGHTDWFWSPCSDRLLWIMIYIIFVMAAATSILNLGITVKLIWLSHSQSMSSNALRARRKKYIRFFLQTCIQDWILAVDVVNNIGTTKYCSSQTCIMLISQGVDVIVYTVDGFVLYWFNCRTRKVGVVKQPKRPSEGSTVLV
;
A
#
# COMPACT_ATOMS: atom_id res chain seq x y z
N MET A 1 -3.02 6.88 11.41
CA MET A 1 -3.55 7.32 10.10
C MET A 1 -2.90 6.61 8.92
N LEU A 2 -1.57 6.61 8.77
CA LEU A 2 -0.88 5.87 7.67
C LEU A 2 -1.32 4.40 7.51
N CYS A 3 -1.36 3.61 8.58
CA CYS A 3 -1.81 2.21 8.48
C CYS A 3 -3.31 2.10 8.13
N ALA A 4 -4.14 3.02 8.62
CA ALA A 4 -5.57 3.04 8.28
C ALA A 4 -5.79 3.39 6.80
N SER A 5 -4.99 4.30 6.25
CA SER A 5 -4.98 4.63 4.82
C SER A 5 -4.64 3.41 3.96
N LYS A 6 -3.65 2.60 4.37
CA LYS A 6 -3.31 1.36 3.67
C LYS A 6 -4.40 0.29 3.81
N SER A 7 -4.99 0.15 5.00
CA SER A 7 -6.13 -0.77 5.18
C SER A 7 -7.33 -0.34 4.33
N LEU A 8 -7.60 0.96 4.22
CA LEU A 8 -8.68 1.49 3.41
C LEU A 8 -8.48 1.20 1.92
N THR A 9 -7.27 1.39 1.38
CA THR A 9 -6.97 1.04 -0.01
C THR A 9 -7.16 -0.44 -0.29
N ASN A 10 -6.67 -1.33 0.58
CA ASN A 10 -6.88 -2.77 0.42
C ASN A 10 -8.35 -3.18 0.52
N LEU A 11 -9.10 -2.53 1.43
CA LEU A 11 -10.53 -2.75 1.56
C LEU A 11 -11.26 -2.33 0.29
N LEU A 12 -11.02 -1.11 -0.21
CA LEU A 12 -11.65 -0.61 -1.43
C LEU A 12 -11.33 -1.50 -2.65
N ALA A 13 -10.08 -1.94 -2.79
CA ALA A 13 -9.69 -2.88 -3.83
C ALA A 13 -10.45 -4.21 -3.71
N SER A 14 -10.48 -4.79 -2.52
CA SER A 14 -11.18 -6.07 -2.27
C SER A 14 -12.68 -5.94 -2.51
N LEU A 15 -13.29 -4.83 -2.11
CA LEU A 15 -14.71 -4.54 -2.37
C LEU A 15 -14.98 -4.39 -3.87
N ALA A 16 -14.09 -3.72 -4.63
CA ALA A 16 -14.23 -3.60 -6.07
C ALA A 16 -14.20 -4.98 -6.76
N TYR A 17 -13.28 -5.87 -6.36
CA TYR A 17 -13.27 -7.24 -6.87
C TYR A 17 -14.50 -8.04 -6.46
N PHE A 18 -14.92 -7.95 -5.20
CA PHE A 18 -16.01 -8.77 -4.69
C PHE A 18 -17.39 -8.35 -5.20
N PHE A 19 -17.64 -7.05 -5.32
CA PHE A 19 -18.97 -6.52 -5.66
C PHE A 19 -19.14 -6.11 -7.11
N TYR A 20 -18.06 -5.82 -7.83
CA TYR A 20 -18.16 -5.34 -9.21
C TYR A 20 -17.38 -6.22 -10.18
N ILE A 21 -16.05 -6.24 -10.10
CA ILE A 21 -15.19 -6.88 -11.11
C ILE A 21 -15.47 -8.38 -11.18
N GLY A 22 -15.45 -9.09 -10.04
CA GLY A 22 -15.69 -10.52 -9.97
C GLY A 22 -17.08 -10.92 -10.49
N PRO A 23 -18.18 -10.35 -9.95
CA PRO A 23 -19.53 -10.64 -10.44
C PRO A 23 -19.73 -10.28 -11.92
N ALA A 24 -19.21 -9.15 -12.40
CA ALA A 24 -19.35 -8.75 -13.80
C ALA A 24 -18.64 -9.73 -14.75
N ASN A 25 -17.48 -10.25 -14.35
CA ASN A 25 -16.76 -11.26 -15.11
C ASN A 25 -17.41 -12.65 -15.00
N LEU A 26 -17.90 -13.04 -13.82
CA LEU A 26 -18.61 -14.32 -13.64
C LEU A 26 -19.88 -14.40 -14.49
N LEU A 27 -20.65 -13.31 -14.52
CA LEU A 27 -21.89 -13.22 -15.29
C LEU A 27 -21.64 -12.90 -16.76
N TYR A 28 -20.38 -12.70 -17.18
CA TYR A 28 -20.02 -12.27 -18.53
C TYR A 28 -20.84 -11.06 -18.99
N THR A 29 -21.16 -10.12 -18.09
CA THR A 29 -21.97 -8.94 -18.42
C THR A 29 -21.59 -7.77 -17.54
N ARG A 30 -21.63 -6.57 -18.12
CA ARG A 30 -21.53 -5.32 -17.35
C ARG A 30 -22.68 -5.23 -16.36
N ILE A 31 -22.36 -4.81 -15.14
CA ILE A 31 -23.35 -4.50 -14.11
C ILE A 31 -23.62 -2.99 -14.15
N GLY A 32 -24.82 -2.62 -14.59
CA GLY A 32 -25.25 -1.22 -14.67
C GLY A 32 -24.84 -0.50 -15.97
N PRO A 33 -24.95 0.85 -16.01
CA PRO A 33 -24.67 1.63 -17.21
C PRO A 33 -23.16 1.71 -17.53
N LEU A 34 -22.81 1.98 -18.79
CA LEU A 34 -21.41 2.17 -19.24
C LEU A 34 -20.65 3.22 -18.42
N SER A 35 -21.32 4.29 -18.01
CA SER A 35 -20.70 5.34 -17.18
C SER A 35 -20.26 4.82 -15.81
N LEU A 36 -21.04 3.91 -15.20
CA LEU A 36 -20.68 3.29 -13.92
C LEU A 36 -19.44 2.41 -14.08
N ASP A 37 -19.39 1.61 -15.14
CA ASP A 37 -18.29 0.71 -15.47
C ASP A 37 -16.97 1.48 -15.66
N ILE A 38 -16.99 2.56 -16.43
CA ILE A 38 -15.85 3.46 -16.62
C ILE A 38 -15.41 4.09 -15.30
N VAL A 39 -16.35 4.61 -14.50
CA VAL A 39 -16.03 5.26 -13.22
C VAL A 39 -15.40 4.28 -12.25
N VAL A 40 -15.94 3.07 -12.11
CA VAL A 40 -15.38 2.05 -11.22
C VAL A 40 -14.00 1.62 -11.69
N HIS A 41 -13.82 1.41 -13.00
CA HIS A 41 -12.53 1.07 -13.58
C HIS A 41 -11.47 2.14 -13.28
N ASN A 42 -11.77 3.39 -13.62
CA ASN A 42 -10.82 4.49 -13.45
C ASN A 42 -10.50 4.76 -11.97
N LEU A 43 -11.52 4.71 -11.09
CA LEU A 43 -11.34 4.87 -9.65
C LEU A 43 -10.41 3.78 -9.08
N PHE A 44 -10.58 2.54 -9.54
CA PHE A 44 -9.76 1.43 -9.12
C PHE A 44 -8.32 1.55 -9.63
N MET A 45 -8.14 1.65 -10.96
CA MET A 45 -6.83 1.68 -11.62
C MET A 45 -6.02 2.93 -11.28
N TYR A 46 -6.58 4.12 -11.50
CA TYR A 46 -5.83 5.37 -11.36
C TYR A 46 -5.91 5.97 -9.95
N GLY A 47 -6.90 5.58 -9.16
CA GLY A 47 -7.05 6.03 -7.78
C GLY A 47 -6.47 5.04 -6.77
N VAL A 48 -7.19 3.93 -6.54
CA VAL A 48 -6.93 3.00 -5.44
C VAL A 48 -5.58 2.30 -5.59
N MET A 49 -5.24 1.82 -6.79
CA MET A 49 -3.98 1.10 -7.01
C MET A 49 -2.74 1.96 -6.78
N ILE A 50 -2.78 3.26 -7.10
CA ILE A 50 -1.65 4.19 -6.90
C ILE A 50 -1.60 4.70 -5.45
N GLN A 51 -2.75 4.85 -4.80
CA GLN A 51 -2.83 5.34 -3.42
C GLN A 51 -2.18 4.39 -2.39
N GLY A 52 -2.20 3.08 -2.65
CA GLY A 52 -1.56 2.07 -1.81
C GLY A 52 -0.04 2.28 -1.70
N PRO A 53 0.70 2.22 -2.83
CA PRO A 53 2.13 2.52 -2.89
C PRO A 53 2.49 3.93 -2.41
N THR A 54 1.65 4.93 -2.70
CA THR A 54 1.90 6.28 -2.19
C THR A 54 1.83 6.33 -0.66
N THR A 55 0.89 5.61 -0.04
CA THR A 55 0.82 5.48 1.42
C THR A 55 2.04 4.75 1.99
N GLN A 56 2.59 3.76 1.29
CA GLN A 56 3.82 3.05 1.68
C GLN A 56 5.04 3.98 1.63
N LEU A 57 5.16 4.80 0.58
CA LEU A 57 6.20 5.83 0.48
C LEU A 57 6.10 6.84 1.62
N MET A 58 4.90 7.36 1.91
CA MET A 58 4.68 8.28 3.03
C MET A 58 5.00 7.63 4.38
N THR A 59 4.69 6.35 4.55
CA THR A 59 5.07 5.61 5.76
C THR A 59 6.59 5.54 5.93
N THR A 60 7.30 5.38 4.82
CA THR A 60 8.76 5.33 4.79
C THR A 60 9.38 6.69 5.08
N VAL A 61 8.86 7.77 4.47
CA VAL A 61 9.25 9.16 4.78
C VAL A 61 9.07 9.45 6.27
N ASN A 62 7.91 9.10 6.84
CA ASN A 62 7.67 9.28 8.27
C ASN A 62 8.70 8.55 9.14
N ARG A 63 9.13 7.34 8.74
CA ARG A 63 10.20 6.60 9.44
C ARG A 63 11.55 7.30 9.33
N ILE A 64 11.89 7.86 8.16
CA ILE A 64 13.13 8.64 7.97
C ILE A 64 13.13 9.83 8.90
N LEU A 65 12.05 10.62 8.94
CA LEU A 65 11.94 11.79 9.81
C LEU A 65 12.17 11.41 11.28
N VAL A 66 11.58 10.31 11.76
CA VAL A 66 11.76 9.83 13.14
C VAL A 66 13.20 9.34 13.41
N VAL A 67 13.85 8.71 12.44
CA VAL A 67 15.21 8.18 12.62
C VAL A 67 16.28 9.27 12.51
N TRP A 68 16.06 10.29 11.67
CA TRP A 68 17.05 11.31 11.36
C TRP A 68 16.88 12.60 12.16
N LEU A 69 15.64 13.07 12.39
CA LEU A 69 15.38 14.38 12.99
C LEU A 69 14.96 14.34 14.46
N SER A 70 14.33 13.25 14.94
CA SER A 70 13.87 13.23 16.33
C SER A 70 13.85 11.83 16.96
N PRO A 71 15.00 11.36 17.50
CA PRO A 71 15.10 10.06 18.16
C PRO A 71 14.30 9.96 19.46
N THR A 72 14.00 11.10 20.10
CA THR A 72 13.57 11.20 21.51
C THR A 72 12.09 11.52 21.71
N ASN A 73 11.40 12.26 20.82
CA ASN A 73 9.93 12.40 20.85
C ASN A 73 9.38 12.79 19.46
N PRO A 74 8.41 12.06 18.88
CA PRO A 74 7.75 12.51 17.66
C PRO A 74 6.99 13.81 17.94
N SER A 75 7.33 14.89 17.24
CA SER A 75 6.63 16.16 17.44
C SER A 75 5.16 16.01 17.02
N PRO A 76 4.21 16.49 17.83
CA PRO A 76 2.78 16.41 17.49
C PRO A 76 2.48 17.15 16.18
N LEU A 77 3.26 18.18 15.84
CA LEU A 77 3.19 18.91 14.58
C LEU A 77 3.52 18.02 13.38
N ALA A 78 4.59 17.23 13.42
CA ALA A 78 4.95 16.32 12.32
C ALA A 78 3.86 15.26 12.09
N SER A 79 3.27 14.73 13.16
CA SER A 79 2.16 13.77 13.04
C SER A 79 0.90 14.41 12.42
N ARG A 80 0.60 15.67 12.76
CA ARG A 80 -0.51 16.41 12.13
C ARG A 80 -0.23 16.66 10.65
N LEU A 81 0.99 17.12 10.31
CA LEU A 81 1.39 17.39 8.94
C LEU A 81 1.25 16.13 8.07
N MET A 82 1.77 14.98 8.51
CA MET A 82 1.63 13.71 7.78
C MET A 82 0.17 13.32 7.57
N THR A 83 -0.70 13.61 8.55
CA THR A 83 -2.13 13.30 8.43
C THR A 83 -2.80 14.19 7.38
N VAL A 84 -2.53 15.49 7.40
CA VAL A 84 -3.04 16.44 6.40
C VAL A 84 -2.53 16.05 5.00
N THR A 85 -1.24 15.75 4.85
CA THR A 85 -0.66 15.33 3.57
C THR A 85 -1.35 14.09 3.01
N ILE A 86 -1.63 13.07 3.83
CA ILE A 86 -2.35 11.86 3.37
C ILE A 86 -3.76 12.19 2.90
N LEU A 87 -4.49 13.04 3.62
CA LEU A 87 -5.85 13.43 3.22
C LEU A 87 -5.84 14.19 1.89
N LEU A 88 -4.89 15.11 1.72
CA LEU A 88 -4.70 15.82 0.44
C LEU A 88 -4.34 14.84 -0.70
N LEU A 89 -3.52 13.82 -0.43
CA LEU A 89 -3.21 12.78 -1.42
C LEU A 89 -4.45 11.96 -1.78
N TRP A 90 -5.30 11.60 -0.82
CA TRP A 90 -6.58 10.94 -1.13
C TRP A 90 -7.46 11.78 -2.06
N ILE A 91 -7.59 13.08 -1.78
CA ILE A 91 -8.34 14.01 -2.63
C ILE A 91 -7.72 14.08 -4.03
N PHE A 92 -6.39 14.17 -4.11
CA PHE A 92 -5.66 14.21 -5.38
C PHE A 92 -5.84 12.94 -6.20
N PHE A 93 -5.71 11.74 -5.61
CA PHE A 93 -5.91 10.49 -6.34
C PHE A 93 -7.37 10.26 -6.72
N PHE A 94 -8.31 10.66 -5.87
CA PHE A 94 -9.72 10.65 -6.23
C PHE A 94 -9.99 11.56 -7.43
N TRP A 95 -9.48 12.79 -7.40
CA TRP A 95 -9.61 13.74 -8.51
C TRP A 95 -8.98 13.21 -9.80
N THR A 96 -7.72 12.76 -9.76
CA THR A 96 -7.02 12.22 -10.94
C THR A 96 -7.69 10.95 -11.48
N SER A 97 -8.30 10.15 -10.63
CA SER A 97 -9.07 8.97 -11.06
C SER A 97 -10.33 9.29 -11.85
N THR A 98 -10.84 10.53 -11.78
CA THR A 98 -11.96 10.94 -12.65
C THR A 98 -11.52 11.17 -14.08
N LEU A 99 -10.21 11.28 -14.35
CA LEU A 99 -9.63 11.68 -15.64
C LEU A 99 -10.24 12.98 -16.20
N LEU A 100 -10.80 13.84 -15.34
CA LEU A 100 -11.37 15.12 -15.75
C LEU A 100 -10.32 15.98 -16.45
N GLY A 101 -10.64 16.41 -17.68
CA GLY A 101 -9.74 17.18 -18.54
C GLY A 101 -8.97 16.36 -19.58
N LEU A 102 -9.10 15.04 -19.58
CA LEU A 102 -8.60 14.15 -20.64
C LEU A 102 -9.70 13.85 -21.66
N SER A 103 -9.31 13.41 -22.87
CA SER A 103 -10.25 13.01 -23.92
C SER A 103 -11.07 11.78 -23.48
N ASP A 104 -12.32 11.67 -23.94
CA ASP A 104 -13.17 10.49 -23.70
C ASP A 104 -12.51 9.18 -24.16
N SER A 105 -11.60 9.25 -25.15
CA SER A 105 -10.81 8.10 -25.60
C SER A 105 -9.89 7.52 -24.53
N CYS A 106 -9.57 8.26 -23.47
CA CYS A 106 -8.74 7.80 -22.37
C CYS A 106 -9.51 6.92 -21.38
N ASN A 107 -10.84 6.92 -21.42
CA ASN A 107 -11.69 6.11 -20.57
C ASN A 107 -11.72 4.67 -21.08
N VAL A 108 -11.46 3.72 -20.17
CA VAL A 108 -11.47 2.30 -20.48
C VAL A 108 -12.53 1.62 -19.63
N PRO A 109 -13.59 1.06 -20.23
CA PRO A 109 -14.50 0.16 -19.51
C PRO A 109 -13.81 -1.17 -19.19
N PHE A 110 -14.36 -1.97 -18.27
CA PHE A 110 -13.87 -3.34 -18.12
C PHE A 110 -14.14 -4.12 -19.42
N ALA A 111 -13.11 -4.80 -19.93
CA ALA A 111 -13.24 -5.63 -21.13
C ALA A 111 -13.86 -6.97 -20.78
N PHE A 112 -14.95 -7.35 -21.45
CA PHE A 112 -15.62 -8.65 -21.31
C PHE A 112 -15.31 -9.57 -22.49
N GLY A 113 -15.45 -10.88 -22.29
CA GLY A 113 -15.20 -11.95 -23.28
C GLY A 113 -15.81 -11.75 -24.67
N HIS A 114 -16.88 -10.97 -24.75
CA HIS A 114 -17.72 -10.76 -25.92
C HIS A 114 -17.72 -9.30 -26.38
N THR A 115 -17.02 -8.40 -25.69
CA THR A 115 -16.90 -6.99 -26.07
C THR A 115 -15.51 -6.74 -26.61
N ASP A 116 -15.41 -6.02 -27.72
CA ASP A 116 -14.13 -5.58 -28.25
C ASP A 116 -13.32 -4.85 -27.18
N TRP A 117 -12.02 -5.11 -27.16
CA TRP A 117 -11.12 -4.40 -26.26
C TRP A 117 -11.01 -2.94 -26.69
N PHE A 118 -11.49 -2.03 -25.85
CA PHE A 118 -11.41 -0.59 -26.10
C PHE A 118 -10.00 -0.07 -25.77
N TRP A 119 -9.08 -0.21 -26.73
CA TRP A 119 -7.74 0.39 -26.64
C TRP A 119 -7.67 1.64 -27.51
N SER A 120 -7.36 2.76 -26.88
CA SER A 120 -6.93 3.98 -27.56
C SER A 120 -5.45 4.28 -27.28
N PRO A 121 -4.78 5.05 -28.14
CA PRO A 121 -3.43 5.55 -27.87
C PRO A 121 -3.33 6.41 -26.59
N CYS A 122 -4.45 6.94 -26.07
CA CYS A 122 -4.45 7.62 -24.78
C CYS A 122 -4.44 6.62 -23.62
N SER A 123 -5.37 5.66 -23.64
CA SER A 123 -5.50 4.65 -22.60
C SER A 123 -4.24 3.79 -22.43
N ASP A 124 -3.61 3.41 -23.55
CA ASP A 124 -2.37 2.64 -23.54
C ASP A 124 -1.23 3.44 -22.89
N ARG A 125 -1.08 4.73 -23.24
CA ARG A 125 -0.10 5.60 -22.60
C ARG A 125 -0.34 5.78 -21.11
N LEU A 126 -1.59 5.96 -20.69
CA LEU A 126 -1.95 6.08 -19.27
C LEU A 126 -1.64 4.80 -18.50
N LEU A 127 -1.93 3.63 -19.07
CA LEU A 127 -1.59 2.34 -18.50
C LEU A 127 -0.08 2.22 -18.27
N TRP A 128 0.73 2.52 -19.29
CA TRP A 128 2.19 2.47 -19.15
C TRP A 128 2.71 3.46 -18.10
N ILE A 129 2.21 4.69 -18.07
CA ILE A 129 2.57 5.68 -17.04
C ILE A 129 2.28 5.14 -15.64
N MET A 130 1.10 4.54 -15.43
CA MET A 130 0.73 3.93 -14.16
C MET A 130 1.68 2.80 -13.76
N ILE A 131 2.01 1.90 -14.69
CA ILE A 131 2.96 0.81 -14.46
C ILE A 131 4.32 1.38 -14.03
N TYR A 132 4.86 2.37 -14.76
CA TYR A 132 6.12 3.01 -14.39
C TYR A 132 6.06 3.64 -12.99
N ILE A 133 4.96 4.32 -12.65
CA ILE A 133 4.77 4.91 -11.32
C ILE A 133 4.81 3.84 -10.22
N ILE A 134 4.13 2.70 -10.39
CA ILE A 134 4.12 1.61 -9.41
C ILE A 134 5.53 1.08 -9.18
N PHE A 135 6.27 0.79 -10.27
CA PHE A 135 7.64 0.28 -10.18
C PHE A 135 8.61 1.28 -9.55
N VAL A 136 8.54 2.55 -9.95
CA VAL A 136 9.37 3.62 -9.39
C VAL A 136 9.09 3.80 -7.90
N MET A 137 7.81 3.77 -7.49
CA MET A 137 7.45 3.86 -6.07
C MET A 137 7.94 2.65 -5.28
N ALA A 138 7.82 1.43 -5.80
CA ALA A 138 8.31 0.23 -5.14
C ALA A 138 9.84 0.25 -4.96
N ALA A 139 10.57 0.66 -6.01
CA ALA A 139 12.02 0.80 -5.97
C ALA A 139 12.45 1.90 -4.99
N ALA A 140 11.86 3.09 -5.09
CA ALA A 140 12.17 4.22 -4.20
C ALA A 140 11.92 3.86 -2.73
N THR A 141 10.76 3.27 -2.42
CA THR A 141 10.39 2.88 -1.06
C THR A 141 11.31 1.79 -0.51
N SER A 142 11.72 0.82 -1.35
CA SER A 142 12.70 -0.21 -0.98
C SER A 142 14.07 0.39 -0.67
N ILE A 143 14.59 1.28 -1.53
CA ILE A 143 15.88 1.97 -1.35
C ILE A 143 15.88 2.78 -0.04
N LEU A 144 14.82 3.55 0.20
CA LEU A 144 14.69 4.36 1.40
C LEU A 144 14.64 3.50 2.67
N ASN A 145 13.86 2.42 2.69
CA ASN A 145 13.83 1.53 3.87
C ASN A 145 15.16 0.77 4.07
N LEU A 146 15.87 0.43 2.99
CA LEU A 146 17.22 -0.14 3.08
C LEU A 146 18.18 0.86 3.73
N GLY A 147 18.16 2.13 3.29
CA GLY A 147 18.96 3.21 3.87
C GLY A 147 18.72 3.41 5.36
N ILE A 148 17.45 3.36 5.82
CA ILE A 148 17.10 3.40 7.25
C ILE A 148 17.73 2.22 7.99
N THR A 149 17.64 1.02 7.42
CA THR A 149 18.15 -0.21 8.03
C THR A 149 19.67 -0.17 8.17
N VAL A 150 20.38 0.22 7.11
CA VAL A 150 21.85 0.36 7.09
C VAL A 150 22.31 1.41 8.11
N LYS A 151 21.68 2.59 8.16
CA LYS A 151 22.01 3.64 9.14
C LYS A 151 21.87 3.15 10.58
N LEU A 152 20.81 2.41 10.89
CA LEU A 152 20.61 1.85 12.22
C LEU A 152 21.62 0.75 12.57
N ILE A 153 22.07 -0.04 11.58
CA ILE A 153 23.14 -1.03 11.78
C ILE A 153 24.45 -0.32 12.08
N TRP A 154 24.80 0.72 11.32
CA TRP A 154 26.00 1.52 11.56
C TRP A 154 25.99 2.12 12.97
N LEU A 155 24.92 2.81 13.35
CA LEU A 155 24.78 3.41 14.69
C LEU A 155 24.94 2.38 15.82
N SER A 156 24.49 1.14 15.59
CA SER A 156 24.66 0.06 16.58
C SER A 156 26.08 -0.49 16.68
N HIS A 157 26.89 -0.35 15.62
CA HIS A 157 28.29 -0.76 15.62
C HIS A 157 29.18 0.33 16.24
N SER A 158 28.85 1.60 16.03
CA SER A 158 29.61 2.73 16.59
C SER A 158 29.34 2.98 18.07
N GLN A 159 28.16 2.60 18.57
CA GLN A 159 27.84 2.67 20.01
C GLN A 159 28.14 1.32 20.65
N SER A 160 29.32 1.15 21.26
CA SER A 160 29.74 -0.08 21.96
C SER A 160 28.91 -0.43 23.21
N MET A 161 27.83 0.30 23.48
CA MET A 161 26.93 0.04 24.61
C MET A 161 25.67 -0.70 24.16
N SER A 162 25.69 -1.99 24.47
CA SER A 162 24.58 -2.94 24.55
C SER A 162 23.37 -2.39 25.33
N SER A 163 22.54 -1.55 24.72
CA SER A 163 21.18 -1.35 25.21
C SER A 163 20.25 -2.34 24.50
N ASN A 164 19.59 -3.19 25.27
CA ASN A 164 18.54 -4.11 24.78
C ASN A 164 17.44 -3.35 24.00
N ALA A 165 17.26 -2.05 24.29
CA ALA A 165 16.38 -1.14 23.57
C ALA A 165 16.82 -0.88 22.11
N LEU A 166 18.11 -0.63 21.83
CA LEU A 166 18.61 -0.44 20.46
C LEU A 166 18.46 -1.74 19.64
N ARG A 167 18.78 -2.89 20.24
CA ARG A 167 18.64 -4.20 19.58
C ARG A 167 17.18 -4.51 19.23
N ALA A 168 16.27 -4.24 20.16
CA ALA A 168 14.83 -4.38 19.93
C ALA A 168 14.31 -3.42 18.85
N ARG A 169 14.78 -2.16 18.85
CA ARG A 169 14.47 -1.15 17.83
C ARG A 169 14.94 -1.64 16.46
N ARG A 170 16.18 -2.10 16.32
CA ARG A 170 16.73 -2.67 15.07
C ARG A 170 15.89 -3.85 14.54
N LYS A 171 15.57 -4.84 15.39
CA LYS A 171 14.77 -6.00 14.98
C LYS A 171 13.37 -5.59 14.49
N LYS A 172 12.79 -4.55 15.09
CA LYS A 172 11.52 -3.96 14.63
C LYS A 172 11.67 -3.28 13.26
N TYR A 173 12.73 -2.52 13.02
CA TYR A 173 12.96 -1.88 11.71
C TYR A 173 13.29 -2.89 10.59
N ILE A 174 14.08 -3.93 10.84
CA ILE A 174 14.32 -5.00 9.86
C ILE A 174 13.02 -5.70 9.46
N ARG A 175 12.15 -5.99 10.45
CA ARG A 175 10.83 -6.55 10.19
C ARG A 175 9.98 -5.61 9.34
N PHE A 176 10.00 -4.32 9.64
CA PHE A 176 9.28 -3.33 8.85
C PHE A 176 9.84 -3.15 7.44
N PHE A 177 11.16 -3.25 7.24
CA PHE A 177 11.79 -3.27 5.92
C PHE A 177 11.30 -4.47 5.11
N LEU A 178 11.39 -5.68 5.66
CA LEU A 178 10.90 -6.90 5.00
C LEU A 178 9.41 -6.79 4.68
N GLN A 179 8.60 -6.30 5.62
CA GLN A 179 7.19 -6.06 5.40
C GLN A 179 6.98 -5.14 4.20
N THR A 180 7.60 -3.95 4.21
CA THR A 180 7.40 -2.97 3.15
C THR A 180 7.91 -3.48 1.80
N CYS A 181 9.06 -4.15 1.72
CA CYS A 181 9.52 -4.77 0.47
C CYS A 181 8.52 -5.82 -0.06
N ILE A 182 8.03 -6.73 0.78
CA ILE A 182 7.06 -7.74 0.33
C ILE A 182 5.78 -7.05 -0.19
N GLN A 183 5.28 -6.04 0.53
CA GLN A 183 4.04 -5.35 0.19
C GLN A 183 4.16 -4.44 -1.05
N ASP A 184 5.34 -3.88 -1.34
CA ASP A 184 5.55 -3.03 -2.50
C ASP A 184 5.73 -3.89 -3.77
N TRP A 185 6.49 -5.00 -3.64
CA TRP A 185 6.79 -5.87 -4.78
C TRP A 185 5.67 -6.84 -5.13
N ILE A 186 4.78 -7.18 -4.20
CA ILE A 186 3.62 -8.05 -4.50
C ILE A 186 2.68 -7.39 -5.53
N LEU A 187 2.47 -6.07 -5.45
CA LEU A 187 1.69 -5.32 -6.44
C LEU A 187 2.44 -5.21 -7.77
N ALA A 188 3.76 -5.03 -7.76
CA ALA A 188 4.55 -5.01 -8.99
C ALA A 188 4.52 -6.37 -9.72
N VAL A 189 4.57 -7.47 -8.96
CA VAL A 189 4.42 -8.83 -9.51
C VAL A 189 3.02 -9.04 -10.08
N ASP A 190 1.98 -8.52 -9.43
CA ASP A 190 0.60 -8.56 -9.92
C ASP A 190 0.44 -7.87 -11.27
N VAL A 191 0.99 -6.67 -11.41
CA VAL A 191 1.03 -5.94 -12.69
C VAL A 191 1.77 -6.73 -13.77
N VAL A 192 2.90 -7.36 -13.45
CA VAL A 192 3.64 -8.21 -14.40
C VAL A 192 2.84 -9.44 -14.78
N ASN A 193 2.13 -10.05 -13.82
CA ASN A 193 1.23 -11.17 -14.08
C ASN A 193 0.13 -10.76 -15.06
N ASN A 194 -0.52 -9.62 -14.84
CA ASN A 194 -1.58 -9.09 -15.69
C ASN A 194 -1.12 -8.77 -17.12
N ILE A 195 0.13 -8.33 -17.30
CA ILE A 195 0.72 -8.17 -18.63
C ILE A 195 1.07 -9.54 -19.23
N GLY A 196 1.62 -10.44 -18.41
CA GLY A 196 2.09 -11.76 -18.82
C GLY A 196 0.96 -12.70 -19.24
N THR A 197 -0.21 -12.66 -18.60
CA THR A 197 -1.36 -13.52 -18.90
C THR A 197 -1.76 -13.46 -20.36
N THR A 198 -1.66 -12.29 -20.98
CA THR A 198 -1.93 -12.09 -22.42
C THR A 198 -1.00 -12.88 -23.35
N LYS A 199 0.18 -13.31 -22.87
CA LYS A 199 1.17 -14.05 -23.68
C LYS A 199 1.06 -15.56 -23.56
N TYR A 200 0.62 -16.07 -22.40
CA TYR A 200 0.59 -17.51 -22.14
C TYR A 200 -0.82 -18.12 -22.11
N CYS A 201 -1.87 -17.30 -22.03
CA CYS A 201 -3.26 -17.75 -22.18
C CYS A 201 -3.77 -17.50 -23.62
N SER A 202 -4.38 -18.52 -24.22
CA SER A 202 -5.00 -18.40 -25.55
C SER A 202 -6.49 -18.02 -25.51
N SER A 203 -7.15 -18.16 -24.36
CA SER A 203 -8.57 -17.80 -24.19
C SER A 203 -8.74 -16.62 -23.23
N GLN A 204 -9.73 -15.77 -23.50
CA GLN A 204 -10.02 -14.61 -22.65
C GLN A 204 -10.47 -15.04 -21.24
N THR A 205 -11.15 -16.18 -21.12
CA THR A 205 -11.48 -16.81 -19.84
C THR A 205 -10.25 -17.17 -19.02
N CYS A 206 -9.19 -17.69 -19.66
CA CYS A 206 -7.91 -18.00 -19.00
C CYS A 206 -7.24 -16.72 -18.49
N ILE A 207 -7.17 -15.68 -19.33
CA ILE A 207 -6.61 -14.38 -18.94
C ILE A 207 -7.34 -13.83 -17.71
N MET A 208 -8.67 -13.78 -17.76
CA MET A 208 -9.49 -13.24 -16.66
C MET A 208 -9.33 -14.02 -15.36
N LEU A 209 -9.41 -15.35 -15.41
CA LEU A 209 -9.32 -16.19 -14.21
C LEU A 209 -7.96 -16.07 -13.52
N ILE A 210 -6.87 -16.07 -14.30
CA ILE A 210 -5.52 -15.98 -13.73
C ILE A 210 -5.25 -14.56 -13.23
N SER A 211 -5.56 -13.54 -14.02
CA SER A 211 -5.40 -12.14 -13.61
C SER A 211 -6.16 -11.83 -12.33
N GLN A 212 -7.49 -12.02 -12.33
CA GLN A 212 -8.33 -11.66 -11.19
C GLN A 212 -8.09 -12.54 -9.97
N GLY A 213 -7.78 -13.83 -10.20
CA GLY A 213 -7.40 -14.74 -9.12
C GLY A 213 -6.16 -14.27 -8.39
N VAL A 214 -5.13 -13.84 -9.13
CA VAL A 214 -3.90 -13.28 -8.55
C VAL A 214 -4.18 -11.94 -7.89
N ASP A 215 -4.93 -11.03 -8.52
CA ASP A 215 -5.26 -9.72 -7.96
C ASP A 215 -5.89 -9.84 -6.55
N VAL A 216 -6.90 -10.71 -6.40
CA VAL A 216 -7.59 -10.93 -5.11
C VAL A 216 -6.64 -11.51 -4.06
N ILE A 217 -5.80 -12.47 -4.45
CA ILE A 217 -4.80 -13.05 -3.55
C ILE A 217 -3.80 -11.98 -3.12
N VAL A 218 -3.35 -11.11 -4.02
CA VAL A 218 -2.38 -10.04 -3.75
C VAL A 218 -2.91 -9.08 -2.68
N TYR A 219 -4.13 -8.55 -2.83
CA TYR A 219 -4.71 -7.66 -1.84
C TYR A 219 -5.00 -8.36 -0.50
N THR A 220 -5.39 -9.63 -0.54
CA THR A 220 -5.62 -10.43 0.66
C THR A 220 -4.32 -10.67 1.43
N VAL A 221 -3.25 -11.07 0.73
CA VAL A 221 -1.92 -11.30 1.30
C VAL A 221 -1.34 -9.99 1.83
N ASP A 222 -1.49 -8.88 1.12
CA ASP A 222 -1.02 -7.57 1.59
C ASP A 222 -1.75 -7.13 2.88
N GLY A 223 -3.07 -7.32 2.95
CA GLY A 223 -3.86 -7.10 4.16
C GLY A 223 -3.44 -8.00 5.33
N PHE A 224 -3.19 -9.28 5.05
CA PHE A 224 -2.71 -10.25 6.03
C PHE A 224 -1.32 -9.89 6.56
N VAL A 225 -0.39 -9.49 5.69
CA VAL A 225 0.95 -9.02 6.05
C VAL A 225 0.84 -7.80 6.97
N LEU A 226 -0.01 -6.82 6.63
CA LEU A 226 -0.23 -5.66 7.50
C LEU A 226 -0.76 -6.07 8.88
N TYR A 227 -1.75 -6.97 8.94
CA TYR A 227 -2.32 -7.49 10.18
C TYR A 227 -1.26 -8.20 11.03
N TRP A 228 -0.52 -9.14 10.43
CA TRP A 228 0.48 -9.96 11.13
C TRP A 228 1.57 -9.10 11.79
N PHE A 229 2.10 -8.12 11.06
CA PHE A 229 3.16 -7.26 11.57
C PHE A 229 2.65 -6.21 12.59
N ASN A 230 1.42 -5.68 12.42
CA ASN A 230 0.84 -4.72 13.37
C ASN A 230 0.33 -5.36 14.66
N CYS A 231 -0.41 -6.47 14.60
CA CYS A 231 -0.92 -7.17 15.80
C CYS A 231 0.22 -7.70 16.67
N ARG A 232 1.31 -8.18 16.06
CA ARG A 232 2.49 -8.63 16.80
C ARG A 232 3.23 -7.47 17.47
N THR A 233 3.17 -6.27 16.90
CA THR A 233 3.75 -5.06 17.50
C THR A 233 2.92 -4.56 18.68
N ARG A 234 1.58 -4.67 18.61
CA ARG A 234 0.66 -4.28 19.72
C ARG A 234 0.79 -5.21 20.93
N LYS A 235 0.90 -6.53 20.72
CA LYS A 235 1.10 -7.51 21.81
C LYS A 235 2.39 -7.26 22.61
N VAL A 236 3.46 -6.75 21.98
CA VAL A 236 4.73 -6.43 22.67
C VAL A 236 4.65 -5.12 23.46
N GLY A 237 3.79 -4.17 23.07
CA GLY A 237 3.59 -2.90 23.78
C GLY A 237 2.76 -3.02 25.06
N VAL A 238 1.80 -3.95 25.11
CA VAL A 238 0.95 -4.19 26.29
C VAL A 238 1.71 -4.93 27.40
N VAL A 239 2.74 -5.73 27.05
CA VAL A 239 3.51 -6.55 28.02
C VAL A 239 4.66 -5.75 28.69
N LYS A 240 4.81 -4.45 28.43
CA LYS A 240 5.89 -3.61 29.00
C LYS A 240 5.40 -2.35 29.72
N GLN A 241 4.47 -2.50 30.67
CA GLN A 241 4.41 -1.59 31.81
C GLN A 241 4.80 -2.36 33.08
N PRO A 242 6.03 -2.21 33.61
CA PRO A 242 6.26 -2.54 35.00
C PRO A 242 5.46 -1.53 35.85
N LYS A 243 4.58 -2.04 36.72
CA LYS A 243 3.91 -1.26 37.75
C LYS A 243 4.98 -0.46 38.50
N ARG A 244 4.80 0.87 38.60
CA ARG A 244 5.55 1.70 39.54
C ARG A 244 5.31 1.13 40.95
N PRO A 245 6.34 0.85 41.76
CA PRO A 245 6.12 0.52 43.16
C PRO A 245 5.49 1.74 43.82
N SER A 246 4.37 1.53 44.48
CA SER A 246 3.80 2.46 45.45
C SER A 246 4.79 2.61 46.59
N GLU A 247 5.43 3.77 46.71
CA GLU A 247 6.13 4.17 47.93
C GLU A 247 5.11 4.24 49.06
N GLY A 248 5.23 3.29 49.98
CA GLY A 248 4.52 3.27 51.24
C GLY A 248 5.17 4.22 52.25
N SER A 249 4.29 4.92 52.97
CA SER A 249 4.38 5.27 54.39
C SER A 249 5.76 5.51 55.02
N THR A 250 5.98 6.77 55.41
CA THR A 250 6.80 7.09 56.57
C THR A 250 5.94 7.87 57.56
N VAL A 251 5.47 7.17 58.59
CA VAL A 251 5.13 7.71 59.91
C VAL A 251 6.29 7.35 60.83
N LEU A 252 6.68 8.26 61.72
CA LEU A 252 7.45 8.13 62.99
C LEU A 252 8.35 9.39 63.12
N VAL A 253 8.34 10.21 64.16
CA VAL A 253 7.76 10.24 65.53
C VAL A 253 7.42 11.69 65.82
#